data_AF-A0A8J5R7Q3-F1
#
_entry.id   AF-A0A8J5R7Q3-F1
#
_cell.length_a   1.000
_cell.length_b   1.000
_cell.length_c   1.000
_cell.angle_alpha   90.00
_cell.angle_beta   90.00
_cell.angle_gamma   90.00
#
_symmetry.space_group_name_H-M   'P 1'
#
loop_
_entity.id
_entity.type
_entity.pdbx_description
1 polymer ?
#
loop_
_entity_poly.entity_id
_entity_poly.type
_entity_poly.pdbx_seq_one_letter_code
_entity_poly.pdbx_strand_id
1 'polypeptide(L)'
;MVSVLLDHGADPNKIANCVFTPLVSSLLGGSLECMKLIIQAGANVNGAGFNGATPLLLACSRPGNIGFINCLLESGANPNIPDEEVVEVLLLSTHRAPTFPDWSVGGIIGYVNSAAYKEWARNASCKRKDDLKLQGNSAFNSKNYDAAILLYSLAMKFDNTDPMLYSNRSVCWLHLGIGDEALSDAQMCSKIQPEWAKGYFRQGMAFFLLQDYAGASEVLHRALKLDPRNVAIAKSLQDVLEAMNPRKEESSAAFGRQKKRNRRSRAGDGHTQKGMNTLRS
;
A
#
# COMPACT_ATOMS: atom_id res chain seq x y z
N MET A 1 57.20 -10.30 25.24
CA MET A 1 56.64 -11.61 25.67
C MET A 1 55.64 -12.14 24.66
N VAL A 2 54.57 -11.39 24.35
CA VAL A 2 53.60 -11.80 23.30
C VAL A 2 54.26 -11.97 21.93
N SER A 3 55.14 -11.04 21.51
CA SER A 3 55.92 -11.17 20.27
C SER A 3 56.75 -12.46 20.22
N VAL A 4 57.51 -12.73 21.27
CA VAL A 4 58.35 -13.93 21.39
C VAL A 4 57.53 -15.23 21.26
N LEU A 5 56.32 -15.29 21.82
CA LEU A 5 55.46 -16.46 21.71
C LEU A 5 54.94 -16.66 20.28
N LEU A 6 54.56 -15.58 19.61
CA LEU A 6 54.09 -15.62 18.22
C LEU A 6 55.22 -16.02 17.26
N ASP A 7 56.44 -15.52 17.48
CA ASP A 7 57.64 -15.87 16.71
C ASP A 7 58.01 -17.36 16.83
N HIS A 8 57.59 -18.04 17.90
CA HIS A 8 57.79 -19.47 18.13
C HIS A 8 56.57 -20.32 17.71
N GLY A 9 55.66 -19.78 16.91
CA GLY A 9 54.55 -20.51 16.31
C GLY A 9 53.33 -20.69 17.22
N ALA A 10 53.15 -19.83 18.23
CA ALA A 10 51.92 -19.82 19.02
C ALA A 10 50.71 -19.43 18.15
N ASP A 11 49.66 -20.25 18.19
CA ASP A 11 48.42 -20.00 17.45
C ASP A 11 47.63 -18.85 18.14
N PRO A 12 47.42 -17.70 17.46
CA PRO A 12 46.74 -16.54 18.02
C PRO A 12 45.24 -16.75 18.25
N ASN A 13 44.67 -17.85 17.74
CA ASN A 13 43.27 -18.23 17.91
C ASN A 13 43.07 -19.36 18.91
N LYS A 14 44.16 -19.85 19.53
CA LYS A 14 44.07 -20.96 20.48
C LYS A 14 43.34 -20.53 21.75
N ILE A 15 42.22 -21.19 22.04
CA ILE A 15 41.41 -20.91 23.22
C ILE A 15 42.12 -21.46 24.46
N ALA A 16 42.38 -20.59 25.44
CA ALA A 16 42.86 -20.99 26.77
C ALA A 16 41.67 -21.10 27.72
N ASN A 17 41.53 -22.24 28.40
CA ASN A 17 40.44 -22.52 29.37
C ASN A 17 39.05 -22.13 28.85
N CYS A 18 38.60 -22.84 27.82
CA CYS A 18 37.22 -22.91 27.29
C CYS A 18 36.50 -21.60 26.92
N VAL A 19 37.05 -20.40 27.18
CA VAL A 19 36.26 -19.16 27.18
C VAL A 19 37.03 -17.91 26.70
N PHE A 20 38.37 -17.91 26.74
CA PHE A 20 39.16 -16.72 26.39
C PHE A 20 40.10 -16.96 25.20
N THR A 21 39.89 -16.18 24.14
CA THR A 21 40.90 -16.03 23.08
C THR A 21 42.02 -15.08 23.56
N PRO A 22 43.23 -15.19 22.99
CA PRO A 22 44.32 -14.24 23.25
C PRO A 22 43.89 -12.80 23.00
N LEU A 23 43.06 -12.57 21.98
CA LEU A 23 42.51 -11.26 21.64
C LEU A 23 41.64 -10.69 22.78
N VAL A 24 40.69 -11.48 23.31
CA VAL A 24 39.83 -11.05 24.44
C VAL A 24 40.65 -10.82 25.70
N SER A 25 41.69 -11.64 25.94
CA SER A 25 42.58 -11.47 27.09
C SER A 25 43.33 -10.14 27.06
N SER A 26 43.75 -9.68 25.88
CA SER A 26 44.40 -8.38 25.71
C SER A 26 43.47 -7.19 26.01
N LEU A 27 42.18 -7.35 25.72
CA LEU A 27 41.14 -6.36 25.95
C LEU A 27 40.75 -6.29 27.44
N LEU A 28 40.62 -7.44 28.11
CA LEU A 28 40.40 -7.51 29.55
C LEU A 28 41.58 -6.94 30.35
N GLY A 29 42.80 -7.21 29.89
CA GLY A 29 44.05 -6.69 30.45
C GLY A 29 44.36 -5.24 30.08
N GLY A 30 43.56 -4.60 29.22
CA GLY A 30 43.70 -3.18 28.87
C GLY A 30 44.96 -2.84 28.06
N SER A 31 45.53 -3.80 27.33
CA SER A 31 46.74 -3.57 26.51
C SER A 31 46.43 -3.49 25.01
N LEU A 32 46.38 -2.26 24.49
CA LEU A 32 46.15 -2.00 23.06
C LEU A 32 47.29 -2.53 22.19
N GLU A 33 48.53 -2.43 22.67
CA GLU A 33 49.71 -2.87 21.93
C GLU A 33 49.74 -4.40 21.79
N CYS A 34 49.36 -5.13 22.85
CA CYS A 34 49.18 -6.58 22.76
C CYS A 34 48.08 -6.95 21.77
N MET A 35 46.97 -6.19 21.74
CA MET A 35 45.88 -6.45 20.80
C MET A 35 46.33 -6.29 19.34
N LYS A 36 47.08 -5.23 19.02
CA LYS A 36 47.63 -5.01 17.67
C LYS A 36 48.53 -6.15 17.22
N LEU A 37 49.44 -6.61 18.08
CA LEU A 37 50.34 -7.73 17.77
C LEU A 37 49.59 -9.04 17.52
N ILE A 38 48.52 -9.29 18.29
CA ILE A 38 47.68 -10.49 18.15
C ILE A 38 46.86 -10.44 16.85
N ILE A 39 46.33 -9.27 16.48
CA ILE A 39 45.63 -9.07 15.20
C ILE A 39 46.59 -9.26 14.03
N GLN A 40 47.80 -8.69 14.08
CA GLN A 40 48.83 -8.85 13.05
C GLN A 40 49.26 -10.31 12.85
N ALA A 41 49.19 -11.12 13.91
CA ALA A 41 49.45 -12.55 13.82
C ALA A 41 48.32 -13.37 13.18
N GLY A 42 47.18 -12.75 12.83
CA GLY A 42 46.04 -13.42 12.20
C GLY A 42 44.95 -13.88 13.17
N ALA A 43 44.80 -13.18 14.31
CA ALA A 43 43.67 -13.45 15.20
C ALA A 43 42.33 -13.12 14.55
N ASN A 44 41.33 -13.97 14.80
CA ASN A 44 39.96 -13.78 14.35
C ASN A 44 39.28 -12.67 15.17
N VAL A 45 39.18 -11.48 14.58
CA VAL A 45 38.55 -10.28 15.17
C VAL A 45 37.06 -10.43 15.45
N ASN A 46 36.41 -11.39 14.79
CA ASN A 46 34.98 -11.71 14.95
C ASN A 46 34.77 -13.00 15.77
N GLY A 47 35.84 -13.60 16.30
CA GLY A 47 35.76 -14.83 17.08
C GLY A 47 35.02 -14.60 18.40
N ALA A 48 34.00 -15.41 18.66
CA ALA A 48 33.25 -15.36 19.91
C ALA A 48 34.16 -15.55 21.13
N GLY A 49 34.03 -14.65 22.10
CA GLY A 49 34.75 -14.65 23.37
C GLY A 49 33.91 -15.22 24.51
N PHE A 50 34.01 -14.59 25.67
CA PHE A 50 33.24 -14.96 26.86
C PHE A 50 31.73 -14.91 26.58
N ASN A 51 31.02 -16.00 26.90
CA ASN A 51 29.57 -16.15 26.70
C ASN A 51 29.04 -15.94 25.26
N GLY A 52 29.89 -16.02 24.23
CA GLY A 52 29.47 -15.76 22.85
C GLY A 52 29.72 -14.33 22.37
N ALA A 53 30.08 -13.42 23.28
CA ALA A 53 30.30 -12.01 22.98
C ALA A 53 31.44 -11.77 21.99
N THR A 54 31.20 -10.91 21.00
CA THR A 54 32.25 -10.48 20.08
C THR A 54 33.29 -9.57 20.79
N PRO A 55 34.56 -9.57 20.34
CA PRO A 55 35.60 -8.71 20.91
C PRO A 55 35.23 -7.22 20.85
N LEU A 56 34.53 -6.81 19.79
CA LEU A 56 34.03 -5.45 19.62
C LEU A 56 32.97 -5.09 20.68
N LEU A 57 32.07 -6.01 20.99
CA LEU A 57 31.06 -5.80 22.03
C LEU A 57 31.69 -5.67 23.43
N LEU A 58 32.67 -6.52 23.73
CA LEU A 58 33.42 -6.45 24.99
C LEU A 58 34.19 -5.12 25.11
N ALA A 59 34.69 -4.57 23.99
CA ALA A 59 35.31 -3.25 23.97
C ALA A 59 34.34 -2.14 24.40
N CYS A 60 33.09 -2.20 23.94
CA CYS A 60 32.03 -1.24 24.25
C CYS A 60 31.51 -1.34 25.68
N SER A 61 31.66 -2.49 26.34
CA SER A 61 31.18 -2.71 27.72
C SER A 61 31.87 -1.83 28.78
N ARG A 62 33.06 -1.28 28.47
CA ARG A 62 33.85 -0.46 29.41
C ARG A 62 34.02 0.97 28.89
N PRO A 63 33.71 2.00 29.70
CA PRO A 63 33.96 3.39 29.30
C PRO A 63 35.46 3.67 29.13
N GLY A 64 35.83 4.40 28.07
CA GLY A 64 37.22 4.79 27.79
C GLY A 64 37.99 3.89 26.80
N ASN A 65 37.40 2.80 26.33
CA ASN A 65 38.03 1.85 25.39
C ASN A 65 37.98 2.29 23.91
N ILE A 66 38.00 3.59 23.63
CA ILE A 66 37.87 4.12 22.25
C ILE A 66 39.01 3.62 21.36
N GLY A 67 40.24 3.54 21.89
CA GLY A 67 41.40 3.01 21.16
C GLY A 67 41.25 1.53 20.76
N PHE A 68 40.56 0.73 21.57
CA PHE A 68 40.27 -0.68 21.25
C PHE A 68 39.20 -0.79 20.18
N ILE A 69 38.13 0.00 20.29
CA ILE A 69 37.03 0.03 19.32
C ILE A 69 37.56 0.41 17.93
N ASN A 70 38.35 1.49 17.83
CA ASN A 70 38.92 1.92 16.56
C ASN A 70 39.82 0.85 15.96
N CYS A 71 40.71 0.26 16.76
CA CYS A 71 41.61 -0.80 16.29
C CYS A 71 40.85 -2.04 15.78
N LEU A 72 39.78 -2.45 16.46
CA LEU A 72 38.95 -3.58 16.03
C LEU A 72 38.18 -3.27 14.74
N LEU A 73 37.62 -2.07 14.61
CA LEU A 73 36.92 -1.64 13.39
C LEU A 73 37.87 -1.53 12.20
N GLU A 74 39.05 -0.93 12.39
CA GLU A 74 40.11 -0.86 11.38
C GLU A 74 40.58 -2.25 10.94
N SER A 75 40.51 -3.23 11.83
CA SER A 75 40.89 -4.62 11.58
C SER A 75 39.75 -5.49 11.03
N GLY A 76 38.61 -4.88 10.67
CA GLY A 76 37.49 -5.57 10.00
C GLY A 76 36.49 -6.27 10.93
N ALA A 77 36.40 -5.86 12.20
CA ALA A 77 35.34 -6.34 13.09
C ALA A 77 33.95 -5.92 12.57
N ASN A 78 33.02 -6.86 12.51
CA ASN A 78 31.66 -6.61 12.03
C ASN A 78 30.75 -6.14 13.19
N PRO A 79 30.24 -4.89 13.16
CA PRO A 79 29.38 -4.37 14.23
C PRO A 79 27.98 -4.98 14.25
N ASN A 80 27.60 -5.75 13.24
CA ASN A 80 26.25 -6.28 13.06
C ASN A 80 26.14 -7.77 13.39
N ILE A 81 27.14 -8.39 14.02
CA ILE A 81 27.03 -9.79 14.46
C ILE A 81 25.99 -9.82 15.59
N PRO A 82 24.85 -10.52 15.42
CA PRO A 82 23.81 -10.57 16.42
C PRO A 82 24.29 -11.40 17.60
N ASP A 83 24.23 -10.79 18.78
CA ASP A 83 24.39 -11.46 20.06
C ASP A 83 23.06 -11.35 20.81
N GLU A 84 22.63 -12.44 21.46
CA GLU A 84 21.39 -12.48 22.22
C GLU A 84 21.40 -11.45 23.38
N GLU A 85 22.57 -11.09 23.92
CA GLU A 85 22.70 -10.05 24.95
C GLU A 85 22.61 -8.61 24.42
N VAL A 86 22.83 -8.32 23.13
CA VAL A 86 22.80 -6.93 22.60
C VAL A 86 21.39 -6.33 22.72
N VAL A 87 20.36 -7.13 22.51
CA VAL A 87 18.97 -6.70 22.70
C VAL A 87 18.72 -6.41 24.19
N GLU A 88 19.29 -7.21 25.08
CA GLU A 88 19.14 -7.04 26.53
C GLU A 88 19.86 -5.81 27.07
N VAL A 89 21.10 -5.55 26.63
CA VAL A 89 21.87 -4.35 26.99
C VAL A 89 21.22 -3.07 26.45
N LEU A 90 20.65 -3.11 25.25
CA LEU A 90 19.86 -2.00 24.69
C LEU A 90 18.56 -1.78 25.47
N LEU A 91 17.91 -2.83 25.98
CA LEU A 91 16.71 -2.72 26.83
C LEU A 91 17.00 -2.04 28.17
N LEU A 92 18.20 -2.21 28.74
CA LEU A 92 18.64 -1.44 29.93
C LEU A 92 18.83 0.05 29.63
N SER A 93 19.21 0.39 28.40
CA SER A 93 19.45 1.77 27.97
C SER A 93 18.17 2.50 27.52
N THR A 94 17.05 1.78 27.40
CA THR A 94 15.74 2.32 27.01
C THR A 94 14.81 2.42 28.21
N HIS A 95 13.97 3.45 28.25
CA HIS A 95 13.00 3.59 29.33
C HIS A 95 11.98 2.45 29.31
N ARG A 96 11.89 1.72 30.44
CA ARG A 96 10.86 0.71 30.65
C ARG A 96 9.47 1.31 30.44
N ALA A 97 8.72 0.77 29.50
CA ALA A 97 7.34 1.19 29.31
C ALA A 97 6.50 0.74 30.52
N PRO A 98 5.77 1.64 31.20
CA PRO A 98 4.99 1.32 32.40
C PRO A 98 3.86 0.31 32.15
N THR A 99 3.51 0.08 30.88
CA THR A 99 2.55 -0.93 30.43
C THR A 99 3.11 -2.37 30.42
N PHE A 100 4.42 -2.56 30.66
CA PHE A 100 5.09 -3.86 30.57
C PHE A 100 5.63 -4.35 31.93
N PRO A 101 5.01 -5.39 32.53
CA PRO A 101 5.41 -5.94 33.83
C PRO A 101 6.74 -6.70 33.83
N ASP A 102 7.20 -7.16 32.67
CA ASP A 102 8.47 -7.85 32.47
C ASP A 102 9.18 -7.25 31.25
N TRP A 103 10.30 -6.57 31.50
CA TRP A 103 11.09 -5.85 30.48
C TRP A 103 12.34 -6.64 30.07
N SER A 104 12.36 -7.95 30.34
CA SER A 104 13.35 -8.87 29.77
C SER A 104 13.00 -9.20 28.32
N VAL A 105 13.99 -9.67 27.55
CA VAL A 105 13.79 -10.15 26.18
C VAL A 105 12.71 -11.25 26.15
N GLY A 106 12.76 -12.20 27.10
CA GLY A 106 11.78 -13.27 27.24
C GLY A 106 10.38 -12.76 27.58
N GLY A 107 10.26 -11.78 28.48
CA GLY A 107 9.00 -11.15 28.85
C GLY A 107 8.33 -10.41 27.69
N ILE A 108 9.12 -9.65 26.92
CA ILE A 108 8.64 -8.93 25.73
C ILE A 108 8.22 -9.92 24.65
N ILE A 109 9.02 -10.95 24.37
CA ILE A 109 8.68 -12.00 23.40
C ILE A 109 7.41 -12.74 23.83
N GLY A 110 7.28 -13.07 25.12
CA GLY A 110 6.08 -13.70 25.69
C GLY A 110 4.84 -12.82 25.54
N TYR A 111 4.96 -11.53 25.85
CA TYR A 111 3.86 -10.57 25.70
C TYR A 111 3.46 -10.37 24.23
N VAL A 112 4.41 -10.16 23.32
CA VAL A 112 4.14 -10.01 21.88
C VAL A 112 3.45 -11.25 21.31
N ASN A 113 3.80 -12.43 21.82
CA ASN A 113 3.17 -13.68 21.42
C ASN A 113 1.83 -13.97 22.13
N SER A 114 1.50 -13.22 23.17
CA SER A 114 0.26 -13.37 23.93
C SER A 114 -0.98 -13.10 23.08
N ALA A 115 -2.10 -13.74 23.45
CA ALA A 115 -3.38 -13.50 22.79
C ALA A 115 -3.81 -12.02 22.92
N ALA A 116 -3.58 -11.41 24.08
CA ALA A 116 -3.93 -10.02 24.36
C ALA A 116 -3.20 -9.03 23.42
N TYR A 117 -1.89 -9.20 23.21
CA TYR A 117 -1.16 -8.34 22.28
C TYR A 117 -1.59 -8.56 20.83
N LYS A 118 -1.78 -9.82 20.40
CA LYS A 118 -2.25 -10.13 19.05
C LYS A 118 -3.64 -9.54 18.79
N GLU A 119 -4.52 -9.56 19.78
CA GLU A 119 -5.83 -8.92 19.70
C GLU A 119 -5.74 -7.40 19.68
N TRP A 120 -4.93 -6.80 20.55
CA TRP A 120 -4.67 -5.36 20.54
C TRP A 120 -4.08 -4.91 19.19
N ALA A 121 -3.10 -5.62 18.65
CA ALA A 121 -2.47 -5.33 17.36
C ALA A 121 -3.47 -5.45 16.21
N ARG A 122 -4.34 -6.48 16.22
CA ARG A 122 -5.46 -6.60 15.29
C ARG A 122 -6.41 -5.40 15.39
N ASN A 123 -6.83 -5.04 16.59
CA ASN A 123 -7.73 -3.92 16.82
C ASN A 123 -7.10 -2.57 16.42
N ALA A 124 -5.81 -2.36 16.70
CA ALA A 124 -5.07 -1.18 16.27
C ALA A 124 -4.94 -1.12 14.75
N SER A 125 -4.71 -2.25 14.08
CA SER A 125 -4.72 -2.36 12.62
C SER A 125 -6.08 -2.00 12.02
N CYS A 126 -7.16 -2.58 12.55
CA CYS A 126 -8.54 -2.27 12.14
C CYS A 126 -8.87 -0.78 12.35
N LYS A 127 -8.49 -0.21 13.50
CA LYS A 127 -8.68 1.22 13.78
C LYS A 127 -7.94 2.10 12.77
N ARG A 128 -6.67 1.76 12.47
CA ARG A 128 -5.87 2.51 11.50
C ARG A 128 -6.44 2.44 10.08
N LYS A 129 -6.96 1.26 9.68
CA LYS A 129 -7.70 1.08 8.42
C LYS A 129 -8.92 2.01 8.37
N ASP A 130 -9.73 2.04 9.43
CA ASP A 130 -10.94 2.85 9.49
C ASP A 130 -10.63 4.36 9.47
N ASP A 131 -9.58 4.80 10.17
CA ASP A 131 -9.13 6.20 10.12
C ASP A 131 -8.70 6.61 8.71
N LEU A 132 -7.94 5.75 8.00
CA LEU A 132 -7.54 6.00 6.61
C LEU A 132 -8.74 6.06 5.67
N LYS A 133 -9.72 5.17 5.85
CA LYS A 133 -10.99 5.18 5.10
C LYS A 133 -11.75 6.49 5.33
N LEU A 134 -11.82 6.97 6.57
CA LEU A 134 -12.48 8.23 6.92
C LEU A 134 -11.78 9.43 6.28
N GLN A 135 -10.45 9.47 6.33
CA GLN A 135 -9.66 10.50 5.65
C GLN A 135 -9.86 10.47 4.13
N GLY A 136 -9.91 9.27 3.53
CA GLY A 136 -10.21 9.10 2.11
C GLY A 136 -11.58 9.66 1.74
N ASN A 137 -12.60 9.40 2.57
CA ASN A 137 -13.95 9.96 2.38
C ASN A 137 -13.95 11.50 2.48
N SER A 138 -13.17 12.06 3.41
CA SER A 138 -13.00 13.52 3.53
C SER A 138 -12.32 14.13 2.30
N ALA A 139 -11.26 13.49 1.78
CA ALA A 139 -10.59 13.90 0.55
C ALA A 139 -11.52 13.81 -0.68
N PHE A 140 -12.33 12.75 -0.77
CA PHE A 140 -13.34 12.58 -1.81
C PHE A 140 -14.37 13.72 -1.79
N ASN A 141 -14.89 14.07 -0.61
CA ASN A 141 -15.83 15.19 -0.46
C ASN A 141 -15.18 16.54 -0.82
N SER A 142 -13.86 16.66 -0.65
CA SER A 142 -13.08 17.81 -1.05
C SER A 142 -12.72 17.82 -2.55
N LYS A 143 -13.21 16.84 -3.34
CA LYS A 143 -12.91 16.61 -4.76
C LYS A 143 -11.42 16.36 -5.05
N ASN A 144 -10.63 16.03 -4.04
CA ASN A 144 -9.24 15.64 -4.20
C ASN A 144 -9.18 14.11 -4.39
N TYR A 145 -9.45 13.68 -5.62
CA TYR A 145 -9.59 12.26 -5.95
C TYR A 145 -8.25 11.51 -5.87
N ASP A 146 -7.13 12.14 -6.26
CA ASP A 146 -5.79 11.54 -6.16
C ASP A 146 -5.42 11.20 -4.71
N ALA A 147 -5.64 12.15 -3.78
CA ALA A 147 -5.41 11.92 -2.35
C ALA A 147 -6.35 10.84 -1.80
N ALA A 148 -7.62 10.83 -2.21
CA ALA A 148 -8.57 9.81 -1.79
C ALA A 148 -8.15 8.40 -2.25
N ILE A 149 -7.70 8.25 -3.50
CA ILE A 149 -7.19 6.99 -4.06
C ILE A 149 -6.00 6.48 -3.25
N LEU A 150 -5.05 7.36 -2.92
CA LEU A 150 -3.89 7.01 -2.12
C LEU A 150 -4.32 6.50 -0.74
N LEU A 151 -5.22 7.22 -0.07
CA LEU A 151 -5.71 6.87 1.27
C LEU A 151 -6.47 5.54 1.28
N TYR A 152 -7.32 5.29 0.29
CA TYR A 152 -7.98 3.98 0.15
C TYR A 152 -6.98 2.87 -0.14
N SER A 153 -6.00 3.11 -1.00
CA SER A 153 -4.95 2.13 -1.31
C SER A 153 -4.09 1.80 -0.08
N LEU A 154 -3.83 2.78 0.78
CA LEU A 154 -3.17 2.57 2.06
C LEU A 154 -4.04 1.76 3.04
N ALA A 155 -5.36 2.02 3.10
CA ALA A 155 -6.28 1.25 3.92
C ALA A 155 -6.34 -0.23 3.48
N MET A 156 -6.28 -0.49 2.18
CA MET A 156 -6.31 -1.85 1.61
C MET A 156 -5.08 -2.69 1.95
N LYS A 157 -3.96 -2.07 2.35
CA LYS A 157 -2.78 -2.80 2.84
C LYS A 157 -3.04 -3.52 4.18
N PHE A 158 -4.02 -3.05 4.95
CA PHE A 158 -4.41 -3.67 6.22
C PHE A 158 -5.50 -4.73 6.03
N ASP A 159 -6.44 -4.47 5.12
CA ASP A 159 -7.52 -5.39 4.79
C ASP A 159 -7.94 -5.21 3.32
N ASN A 160 -7.75 -6.26 2.52
CA ASN A 160 -8.07 -6.28 1.11
C ASN A 160 -9.43 -6.95 0.80
N THR A 161 -10.21 -7.27 1.83
CA THR A 161 -11.50 -7.98 1.71
C THR A 161 -12.72 -7.05 1.85
N ASP A 162 -12.51 -5.76 2.12
CA ASP A 162 -13.58 -4.79 2.28
C ASP A 162 -14.08 -4.24 0.92
N PRO A 163 -15.31 -4.58 0.48
CA PRO A 163 -15.83 -4.15 -0.82
C PRO A 163 -16.07 -2.64 -0.89
N MET A 164 -16.25 -1.96 0.24
CA MET A 164 -16.47 -0.51 0.27
C MET A 164 -15.22 0.27 -0.15
N LEU A 165 -14.02 -0.21 0.20
CA LEU A 165 -12.76 0.43 -0.20
C LEU A 165 -12.57 0.41 -1.72
N TYR A 166 -12.81 -0.75 -2.35
CA TYR A 166 -12.78 -0.86 -3.81
C TYR A 166 -13.85 0.00 -4.47
N SER A 167 -15.08 0.02 -3.94
CA SER A 167 -16.17 0.82 -4.51
C SER A 167 -15.91 2.33 -4.42
N ASN A 168 -15.30 2.79 -3.33
CA ASN A 168 -14.94 4.18 -3.13
C ASN A 168 -13.73 4.58 -4.00
N ARG A 169 -12.73 3.72 -4.14
CA ARG A 169 -11.60 3.97 -5.03
C ARG A 169 -12.00 3.94 -6.51
N SER A 170 -12.86 3.00 -6.91
CA SER A 170 -13.44 2.91 -8.25
C SER A 170 -14.13 4.20 -8.67
N VAL A 171 -14.94 4.82 -7.79
CA VAL A 171 -15.60 6.09 -8.14
C VAL A 171 -14.62 7.26 -8.26
N CYS A 172 -13.52 7.27 -7.51
CA CYS A 172 -12.46 8.26 -7.71
C CYS A 172 -11.83 8.13 -9.10
N TRP A 173 -11.53 6.91 -9.54
CA TRP A 173 -11.01 6.65 -10.88
C TRP A 173 -11.96 7.10 -11.99
N LEU A 174 -13.27 6.83 -11.82
CA LEU A 174 -14.31 7.32 -12.74
C LEU A 174 -14.31 8.85 -12.84
N HIS A 175 -14.13 9.58 -11.73
CA HIS A 175 -14.04 11.03 -11.74
C HIS A 175 -12.77 11.57 -12.41
N LEU A 176 -11.68 10.79 -12.39
CA LEU A 176 -10.43 11.10 -13.11
C LEU A 176 -10.47 10.68 -14.60
N GLY A 177 -11.53 10.01 -15.05
CA GLY A 177 -11.65 9.52 -16.42
C GLY A 177 -10.81 8.26 -16.71
N ILE A 178 -10.32 7.59 -15.66
CA ILE A 178 -9.50 6.38 -15.77
C ILE A 178 -10.42 5.15 -15.65
N GLY A 179 -10.76 4.56 -16.79
CA GLY A 179 -11.77 3.50 -16.88
C GLY A 179 -11.29 2.10 -16.49
N ASP A 180 -10.06 1.73 -16.84
CA ASP A 180 -9.54 0.36 -16.65
C ASP A 180 -9.38 0.02 -15.16
N GLU A 181 -8.75 0.92 -14.39
CA GLU A 181 -8.58 0.80 -12.94
C GLU A 181 -9.93 0.83 -12.21
N ALA A 182 -10.86 1.70 -12.67
CA ALA A 182 -12.21 1.74 -12.15
C ALA A 182 -12.94 0.41 -12.33
N LEU A 183 -12.78 -0.22 -13.50
CA LEU A 183 -13.38 -1.51 -13.84
C LEU A 183 -12.78 -2.63 -12.99
N SER A 184 -11.46 -2.67 -12.84
CA SER A 184 -10.77 -3.66 -12.00
C SER A 184 -11.27 -3.60 -10.55
N ASP A 185 -11.35 -2.40 -9.96
CA ASP A 185 -11.86 -2.23 -8.60
C ASP A 185 -13.34 -2.63 -8.48
N ALA A 186 -14.16 -2.29 -9.47
CA ALA A 186 -15.57 -2.66 -9.47
C ALA A 186 -15.78 -4.17 -9.62
N GLN A 187 -14.97 -4.86 -10.42
CA GLN A 187 -15.00 -6.33 -10.52
C GLN A 187 -14.59 -6.99 -9.20
N MET A 188 -13.63 -6.43 -8.47
CA MET A 188 -13.28 -6.92 -7.12
C MET A 188 -14.46 -6.76 -6.15
N CYS A 189 -15.24 -5.68 -6.24
CA CYS A 189 -16.47 -5.53 -5.45
C CYS A 189 -17.44 -6.70 -5.71
N SER A 190 -17.67 -7.03 -6.99
CA SER A 190 -18.58 -8.13 -7.38
C SER A 190 -18.05 -9.51 -6.98
N LYS A 191 -16.72 -9.70 -6.92
CA LYS A 191 -16.09 -10.93 -6.42
C LYS A 191 -16.24 -11.09 -4.91
N ILE A 192 -16.06 -10.02 -4.16
CA ILE A 192 -16.15 -10.02 -2.69
C ILE A 192 -17.60 -10.14 -2.24
N GLN A 193 -18.50 -9.35 -2.84
CA GLN A 193 -19.92 -9.30 -2.47
C GLN A 193 -20.83 -9.42 -3.70
N PRO A 194 -21.16 -10.65 -4.13
CA PRO A 194 -21.93 -10.90 -5.36
C PRO A 194 -23.38 -10.40 -5.36
N GLU A 195 -23.96 -10.14 -4.19
CA GLU A 195 -25.34 -9.65 -4.01
C GLU A 195 -25.40 -8.13 -3.81
N TRP A 196 -24.30 -7.41 -4.01
CA TRP A 196 -24.25 -5.98 -3.78
C TRP A 196 -24.48 -5.17 -5.05
N ALA A 197 -25.69 -4.64 -5.21
CA ALA A 197 -26.10 -3.85 -6.38
C ALA A 197 -25.15 -2.68 -6.70
N LYS A 198 -24.60 -2.00 -5.67
CA LYS A 198 -23.68 -0.87 -5.86
C LYS A 198 -22.37 -1.28 -6.52
N GLY A 199 -21.87 -2.50 -6.30
CA GLY A 199 -20.67 -3.03 -6.96
C GLY A 199 -20.86 -3.13 -8.47
N TYR A 200 -21.96 -3.77 -8.90
CA TYR A 200 -22.32 -3.84 -10.32
C TYR A 200 -22.62 -2.47 -10.91
N PHE A 201 -23.23 -1.56 -10.15
CA PHE A 201 -23.42 -0.18 -10.61
C PHE A 201 -22.09 0.51 -10.93
N ARG A 202 -21.07 0.39 -10.05
CA ARG A 202 -19.72 0.91 -10.35
C ARG A 202 -19.12 0.27 -11.60
N GLN A 203 -19.30 -1.03 -11.77
CA GLN A 203 -18.80 -1.77 -12.91
C GLN A 203 -19.46 -1.33 -14.23
N GLY A 204 -20.78 -1.14 -14.23
CA GLY A 204 -21.52 -0.60 -15.36
C GLY A 204 -21.08 0.81 -15.75
N MET A 205 -20.82 1.67 -14.75
CA MET A 205 -20.28 3.01 -14.99
C MET A 205 -18.85 2.99 -15.58
N ALA A 206 -18.01 2.04 -15.16
CA ALA A 206 -16.68 1.86 -15.72
C ALA A 206 -16.73 1.40 -17.18
N PHE A 207 -17.59 0.43 -17.51
CA PHE A 207 -17.81 0.02 -18.90
C PHE A 207 -18.36 1.15 -19.77
N PHE A 208 -19.28 1.97 -19.23
CA PHE A 208 -19.80 3.13 -19.94
C PHE A 208 -18.69 4.15 -20.27
N LEU A 209 -17.77 4.39 -19.32
CA LEU A 209 -16.61 5.26 -19.53
C LEU A 209 -15.64 4.69 -20.60
N LEU A 210 -15.48 3.37 -20.62
CA LEU A 210 -14.69 2.64 -21.62
C LEU A 210 -15.42 2.47 -22.98
N GLN A 211 -16.63 3.01 -23.14
CA GLN A 211 -17.48 2.89 -24.33
C GLN A 211 -17.91 1.45 -24.68
N ASP A 212 -17.74 0.50 -23.75
CA ASP A 212 -18.32 -0.84 -23.87
C ASP A 212 -19.77 -0.82 -23.37
N TYR A 213 -20.64 -0.27 -24.21
CA TYR A 213 -22.06 -0.14 -23.86
C TYR A 213 -22.77 -1.50 -23.75
N ALA A 214 -22.30 -2.52 -24.47
CA ALA A 214 -22.87 -3.86 -24.40
C ALA A 214 -22.64 -4.46 -23.00
N GLY A 215 -21.38 -4.46 -22.53
CA GLY A 215 -21.03 -4.91 -21.18
C GLY A 215 -21.69 -4.06 -20.09
N ALA A 216 -21.74 -2.73 -20.28
CA ALA A 216 -22.41 -1.83 -19.34
C ALA A 216 -23.90 -2.18 -19.16
N SER A 217 -24.62 -2.45 -20.26
CA SER A 217 -26.06 -2.76 -20.21
C SER A 217 -26.35 -4.04 -19.45
N GLU A 218 -25.57 -5.10 -19.66
CA GLU A 218 -25.74 -6.40 -19.00
C GLU A 218 -25.54 -6.28 -17.49
N VAL A 219 -24.46 -5.62 -17.08
CA VAL A 219 -24.11 -5.44 -15.67
C VAL A 219 -25.13 -4.54 -14.97
N LEU A 220 -25.59 -3.46 -15.61
CA LEU A 220 -26.62 -2.58 -15.04
C LEU A 220 -27.99 -3.26 -14.94
N HIS A 221 -28.36 -4.12 -15.89
CA HIS A 221 -29.55 -4.97 -15.77
C HIS A 221 -29.45 -5.90 -14.55
N ARG A 222 -28.28 -6.49 -14.30
CA ARG A 222 -28.03 -7.30 -13.10
C ARG A 222 -28.14 -6.45 -11.82
N ALA A 223 -27.56 -5.25 -11.82
CA ALA A 223 -27.64 -4.33 -10.70
C ALA A 223 -29.10 -3.94 -10.37
N LEU A 224 -29.92 -3.69 -11.39
CA LEU A 224 -31.33 -3.34 -11.24
C LEU A 224 -32.19 -4.53 -10.76
N LYS A 225 -31.83 -5.77 -11.11
CA LYS A 225 -32.47 -6.96 -10.54
C LYS A 225 -32.22 -7.08 -9.03
N LEU A 226 -31.02 -6.72 -8.57
CA LEU A 226 -30.65 -6.75 -7.16
C LEU A 226 -31.29 -5.59 -6.37
N ASP A 227 -31.37 -4.39 -6.97
CA ASP A 227 -32.03 -3.22 -6.36
C ASP A 227 -32.98 -2.52 -7.36
N PRO A 228 -34.23 -3.01 -7.49
CA PRO A 228 -35.18 -2.48 -8.46
C PRO A 228 -35.67 -1.05 -8.17
N ARG A 229 -35.48 -0.56 -6.93
CA ARG A 229 -35.95 0.77 -6.51
C ARG A 229 -34.92 1.87 -6.80
N ASN A 230 -33.74 1.50 -7.27
CA ASN A 230 -32.65 2.43 -7.49
C ASN A 230 -32.81 3.24 -8.79
N VAL A 231 -33.29 4.47 -8.64
CA VAL A 231 -33.50 5.39 -9.78
C VAL A 231 -32.19 5.71 -10.51
N ALA A 232 -31.06 5.77 -9.80
CA ALA A 232 -29.78 6.09 -10.43
C ALA A 232 -29.31 4.98 -11.38
N ILE A 233 -29.51 3.71 -11.00
CA ILE A 233 -29.19 2.55 -11.85
C ILE A 233 -30.11 2.54 -13.09
N ALA A 234 -31.41 2.73 -12.89
CA ALA A 234 -32.38 2.76 -13.98
C ALA A 234 -32.08 3.87 -15.00
N LYS A 235 -31.76 5.08 -14.51
CA LYS A 235 -31.37 6.19 -15.37
C LYS A 235 -30.08 5.90 -16.14
N SER A 236 -29.05 5.40 -15.45
CA SER A 236 -27.76 5.09 -16.10
C SER A 236 -27.90 4.00 -17.17
N LEU A 237 -28.78 3.03 -16.95
CA LEU A 237 -29.12 2.02 -17.94
C LEU A 237 -29.82 2.63 -19.16
N GLN A 238 -30.74 3.57 -18.96
CA GLN A 238 -31.36 4.30 -20.06
C GLN A 238 -30.32 5.08 -20.87
N ASP A 239 -29.43 5.81 -20.20
CA ASP A 239 -28.35 6.58 -20.84
C ASP A 239 -27.45 5.66 -21.70
N VAL A 240 -27.12 4.45 -21.20
CA VAL A 240 -26.36 3.43 -21.95
C VAL A 240 -27.13 2.94 -23.18
N LEU A 241 -28.42 2.64 -23.05
CA LEU A 241 -29.25 2.15 -24.16
C LEU A 241 -29.46 3.21 -25.25
N GLU A 242 -29.55 4.48 -24.86
CA GLU A 242 -29.60 5.61 -25.79
C GLU A 242 -28.26 5.75 -26.54
N ALA A 243 -27.13 5.66 -25.83
CA ALA A 243 -25.80 5.68 -26.44
C ALA A 243 -25.54 4.51 -27.40
N MET A 244 -26.12 3.33 -27.15
CA MET A 244 -26.06 2.17 -28.07
C MET A 244 -26.82 2.39 -29.37
N ASN A 245 -27.79 3.31 -29.41
CA ASN A 245 -28.73 3.43 -30.52
C ASN A 245 -28.74 4.85 -31.14
N PRO A 246 -27.59 5.33 -31.67
CA PRO A 246 -27.46 6.69 -32.19
C PRO A 246 -28.40 6.99 -33.38
N ARG A 247 -28.97 5.96 -34.02
CA ARG A 247 -29.87 6.07 -35.18
C ARG A 247 -31.25 6.69 -34.88
N LYS A 248 -31.68 6.76 -33.62
CA LYS A 248 -32.99 7.38 -33.27
C LYS A 248 -32.97 8.91 -33.34
N GLU A 249 -31.84 9.55 -33.07
CA GLU A 249 -31.73 11.01 -33.18
C GLU A 249 -31.62 11.47 -34.63
N GLU A 250 -30.83 10.76 -35.46
CA GLU A 250 -30.73 11.08 -36.89
C GLU A 250 -32.05 10.87 -37.62
N SER A 251 -32.81 9.81 -37.30
CA SER A 251 -34.12 9.55 -37.91
C SER A 251 -35.20 10.54 -37.46
N SER A 252 -35.21 10.96 -36.19
CA SER A 252 -36.16 11.98 -35.70
C SER A 252 -35.82 13.39 -36.22
N ALA A 253 -34.54 13.73 -36.33
CA ALA A 253 -34.06 14.97 -36.96
C ALA A 253 -34.33 15.00 -38.48
N ALA A 254 -34.11 13.88 -39.18
CA ALA A 254 -34.46 13.73 -40.59
C ALA A 254 -35.98 13.82 -40.83
N PHE A 255 -36.79 13.20 -39.97
CA PHE A 255 -38.26 13.27 -40.05
C PHE A 255 -38.78 14.69 -39.76
N GLY A 256 -38.16 15.41 -38.82
CA GLY A 256 -38.43 16.83 -38.56
C GLY A 256 -38.08 17.75 -39.73
N ARG A 257 -36.96 17.50 -40.42
CA ARG A 257 -36.57 18.22 -41.65
C ARG A 257 -37.54 17.93 -42.81
N GLN A 258 -38.00 16.68 -42.97
CA GLN A 258 -38.99 16.28 -43.99
C GLN A 258 -40.35 16.98 -43.75
N LYS A 259 -40.81 17.06 -42.49
CA LYS A 259 -42.05 17.80 -42.13
C LYS A 259 -41.94 19.31 -42.37
N LYS A 260 -40.80 19.94 -42.07
CA LYS A 260 -40.56 21.37 -42.38
C LYS A 260 -40.52 21.63 -43.89
N ARG A 261 -39.93 20.73 -44.68
CA ARG A 261 -39.90 20.80 -46.15
C ARG A 261 -41.29 20.64 -46.76
N ASN A 262 -42.10 19.68 -46.27
CA ASN A 262 -43.48 19.48 -46.72
C ASN A 262 -44.46 20.60 -46.28
N ARG A 263 -44.17 21.29 -45.17
CA ARG A 263 -44.94 22.50 -44.78
C ARG A 263 -44.60 23.71 -45.66
N ARG A 264 -43.35 23.84 -46.12
CA ARG A 264 -42.95 24.90 -47.06
C ARG A 264 -43.51 24.68 -48.47
N SER A 265 -43.59 23.45 -48.96
CA SER A 265 -44.22 23.17 -50.26
C SER A 265 -45.73 23.42 -50.25
N ARG A 266 -46.44 23.03 -49.18
CA ARG A 266 -47.89 23.32 -49.05
C ARG A 266 -48.25 24.81 -48.92
N ALA A 267 -47.30 25.65 -48.50
CA ALA A 267 -47.51 27.11 -48.43
C ALA A 267 -47.25 27.82 -49.78
N GLY A 268 -46.66 27.14 -50.77
CA GLY A 268 -46.34 27.70 -52.09
C GLY A 268 -47.46 27.62 -53.12
N ASP A 269 -48.41 26.68 -52.97
CA ASP A 269 -49.45 26.40 -53.98
C ASP A 269 -50.76 27.18 -53.79
N GLY A 270 -50.77 28.23 -52.97
CA GLY A 270 -51.97 29.02 -52.64
C GLY A 270 -52.23 30.28 -53.47
N HIS A 271 -51.35 30.65 -54.41
CA HIS A 271 -51.40 31.98 -55.05
C HIS A 271 -51.20 31.95 -56.58
N THR A 272 -52.10 31.32 -57.33
CA THR A 272 -52.22 31.60 -58.78
C THR A 272 -53.61 31.27 -59.30
N GLN A 273 -54.63 32.06 -58.94
CA GLN A 273 -55.85 32.21 -59.75
C GLN A 273 -56.68 33.40 -59.28
N LYS A 274 -56.32 34.60 -59.73
CA LYS A 274 -57.26 35.73 -59.85
C LYS A 274 -56.68 36.75 -60.82
N GLY A 275 -57.40 36.98 -61.91
CA GLY A 275 -57.23 38.17 -62.75
C GLY A 275 -56.88 37.88 -64.19
N MET A 276 -57.86 37.51 -65.01
CA MET A 276 -57.92 37.89 -66.42
C MET A 276 -59.38 37.73 -66.89
N ASN A 277 -60.17 38.79 -66.74
CA ASN A 277 -61.43 38.97 -67.44
C ASN A 277 -61.67 40.47 -67.61
N THR A 278 -62.26 40.88 -68.74
CA THR A 278 -62.48 42.25 -69.30
C THR A 278 -61.32 42.72 -70.22
N LEU A 279 -61.47 43.06 -71.50
CA LEU A 279 -62.63 43.37 -72.39
C LEU A 279 -62.33 43.00 -73.86
N ARG A 280 -63.37 42.62 -74.62
CA ARG A 280 -63.48 42.88 -76.06
C ARG A 280 -64.89 43.38 -76.38
N SER A 281 -64.89 44.54 -77.05
CA SER A 281 -65.89 45.11 -77.99
C SER A 281 -67.30 45.36 -77.49
#